data_AF-A0A522E0H6-F1
#
_entry.id   AF-A0A522E0H6-F1
#
_cell.length_a   1.000
_cell.length_b   1.000
_cell.length_c   1.000
_cell.angle_alpha   90.00
_cell.angle_beta   90.00
_cell.angle_gamma   90.00
#
_symmetry.space_group_name_H-M   'P 1'
#
loop_
_entity.id
_entity.type
_entity.pdbx_description
1 polymer ?
#
loop_
_entity_poly.entity_id
_entity_poly.type
_entity_poly.pdbx_seq_one_letter_code
_entity_poly.pdbx_strand_id
1 'polypeptide(L)'
;MAGIEGNLKYDFIELYNPTPDTIDLTGWYIKKKNAGGNIDPLVVSNRLQGKMIYPSKYFLIANEINYTGIVTPDATWASSYNIAYDNNGIIIYNNNDEIIDQIIWVNIPKNQSFERQSWSSDQFAIQPNPNPQNSNS
;
A
#
# COMPACT_ATOMS: atom_id res chain seq x y z
N MET A 1 -3.51 -3.51 -4.32
CA MET A 1 -3.94 -4.72 -3.61
C MET A 1 -4.60 -5.65 -4.56
N ALA A 2 -4.06 -6.85 -4.75
CA ALA A 2 -4.77 -7.89 -5.46
C ALA A 2 -4.58 -9.19 -4.75
N GLY A 3 -5.63 -9.99 -4.60
CA GLY A 3 -5.53 -11.29 -3.94
C GLY A 3 -6.17 -12.38 -4.77
N ILE A 4 -5.50 -13.52 -4.88
CA ILE A 4 -5.90 -14.60 -5.79
C ILE A 4 -6.99 -15.48 -5.15
N GLU A 5 -7.93 -15.98 -5.95
CA GLU A 5 -8.96 -16.90 -5.45
C GLU A 5 -8.33 -18.16 -4.82
N GLY A 6 -8.70 -18.48 -3.58
CA GLY A 6 -8.10 -19.56 -2.80
C GLY A 6 -6.83 -19.19 -2.04
N ASN A 7 -6.31 -17.96 -2.21
CA ASN A 7 -5.07 -17.52 -1.57
C ASN A 7 -5.17 -16.04 -1.15
N LEU A 8 -5.58 -15.78 0.10
CA LEU A 8 -5.62 -14.46 0.78
C LEU A 8 -4.21 -13.86 1.01
N LYS A 9 -3.28 -14.09 0.09
CA LYS A 9 -1.83 -14.07 0.29
C LYS A 9 -1.08 -13.24 -0.75
N TYR A 10 -1.80 -12.43 -1.54
CA TYR A 10 -1.16 -11.57 -2.55
C TYR A 10 -1.37 -10.08 -2.24
N ASP A 11 -1.86 -9.73 -1.05
CA ASP A 11 -2.12 -8.33 -0.70
C ASP A 11 -0.82 -7.51 -0.64
N PHE A 12 -0.85 -6.36 -1.30
CA PHE A 12 0.24 -5.38 -1.31
C PHE A 12 -0.31 -3.96 -1.35
N ILE A 13 0.48 -3.04 -0.81
CA ILE A 13 0.38 -1.59 -1.02
C ILE A 13 1.60 -1.19 -1.83
N GLU A 14 1.39 -0.40 -2.86
CA GLU A 14 2.45 0.17 -3.67
C GLU A 14 2.36 1.69 -3.60
N LEU A 15 3.49 2.32 -3.30
CA LEU A 15 3.63 3.77 -3.31
C LEU A 15 4.49 4.16 -4.51
N TYR A 16 4.15 5.26 -5.17
CA TYR A 16 4.95 5.85 -6.23
C TYR A 16 5.34 7.27 -5.82
N ASN A 17 6.59 7.65 -6.10
CA ASN A 17 7.06 9.01 -5.91
C ASN A 17 6.97 9.79 -7.24
N PRO A 18 5.96 10.66 -7.42
CA PRO A 18 5.83 11.50 -8.62
C PRO A 18 6.70 12.76 -8.61
N THR A 19 7.43 13.01 -7.51
CA THR A 19 8.22 14.24 -7.32
C THR A 19 9.64 14.08 -7.85
N PRO A 20 10.36 15.18 -8.14
CA PRO A 20 11.75 15.11 -8.59
C PRO A 20 12.74 14.82 -7.44
N ASP A 21 12.29 14.82 -6.18
CA ASP A 21 13.13 14.66 -5.00
C ASP A 21 12.94 13.29 -4.35
N THR A 22 13.93 12.83 -3.59
CA THR A 22 13.80 11.58 -2.82
C THR A 22 12.89 11.79 -1.62
N ILE A 23 11.92 10.90 -1.40
CA ILE A 23 11.05 10.91 -0.23
C ILE A 23 11.64 9.98 0.84
N ASP A 24 11.97 10.54 2.00
CA ASP A 24 12.36 9.79 3.20
C ASP A 24 11.11 9.36 3.98
N LEU A 25 10.96 8.04 4.15
CA LEU A 25 9.84 7.43 4.87
C LEU A 25 10.14 7.23 6.37
N THR A 26 11.29 7.71 6.85
CA THR A 26 11.66 7.63 8.26
C THR A 26 10.59 8.28 9.14
N GLY A 27 10.02 7.49 10.05
CA GLY A 27 8.95 7.92 10.95
C GLY A 27 7.54 7.88 10.35
N TRP A 28 7.38 7.65 9.04
CA TRP A 28 6.08 7.50 8.41
C TRP A 28 5.39 6.22 8.88
N TYR A 29 4.06 6.17 8.80
CA TYR A 29 3.30 4.97 9.13
C TYR A 29 2.00 4.91 8.32
N ILE A 30 1.43 3.72 8.25
CA ILE A 30 0.21 3.46 7.48
C ILE A 30 -0.83 2.84 8.39
N LYS A 31 -2.05 3.36 8.34
CA LYS A 31 -3.22 2.79 9.01
C LYS A 31 -4.22 2.30 7.97
N LYS A 32 -5.05 1.35 8.39
CA LYS A 32 -6.20 0.90 7.60
C LYS A 32 -7.50 1.38 8.23
N LYS A 33 -8.48 1.74 7.41
CA LYS A 33 -9.85 1.96 7.83
C LYS A 33 -10.65 0.69 7.56
N ASN A 34 -11.23 0.09 8.59
CA ASN A 34 -12.01 -1.13 8.42
C ASN A 34 -13.49 -0.84 8.09
N ALA A 35 -14.26 -1.89 7.80
CA ALA A 35 -15.67 -1.78 7.39
C ALA A 35 -16.57 -1.14 8.46
N GLY A 36 -16.19 -1.23 9.73
CA GLY A 36 -16.87 -0.54 10.83
C GLY A 36 -16.50 0.94 10.96
N GLY A 37 -15.58 1.43 10.13
CA GLY A 37 -15.09 2.82 10.15
C GLY A 37 -13.94 3.07 11.14
N ASN A 38 -13.50 2.06 11.89
CA ASN A 38 -12.38 2.20 12.82
C ASN A 38 -11.05 2.32 12.06
N ILE A 39 -10.11 3.07 12.62
CA ILE A 39 -8.77 3.25 12.07
C ILE A 39 -7.79 2.41 12.89
N ASP A 40 -7.26 1.36 12.28
CA ASP A 40 -6.35 0.40 12.90
C ASP A 40 -4.92 0.54 12.33
N PRO A 41 -3.86 0.27 13.11
CA PRO A 41 -2.50 0.18 12.59
C PRO A 41 -2.36 -0.87 11.47
N LEU A 42 -1.52 -0.58 10.48
CA LEU A 42 -1.14 -1.54 9.44
C LEU A 42 0.39 -1.62 9.26
N VAL A 43 1.06 -0.52 8.93
CA VAL A 43 2.53 -0.45 8.85
C VAL A 43 3.01 0.49 9.94
N VAL A 44 3.76 -0.03 10.91
CA VAL A 44 4.36 0.78 11.98
C VAL A 44 5.66 1.43 11.51
N SER A 45 6.00 2.59 12.07
CA SER A 45 7.12 3.41 11.61
C SER A 45 8.48 2.72 11.62
N ASN A 46 8.74 1.83 12.59
CA ASN A 46 9.98 1.04 12.61
C ASN A 46 10.19 0.19 11.34
N ARG A 47 9.12 -0.17 10.62
CA ARG A 47 9.24 -0.93 9.36
C ARG A 47 9.57 -0.06 8.16
N LEU A 48 9.46 1.26 8.30
CA LEU A 48 9.81 2.27 7.30
C LEU A 48 11.08 3.07 7.67
N GLN A 49 11.72 2.75 8.80
CA GLN A 49 12.93 3.43 9.26
C GLN A 49 14.05 3.33 8.22
N GLY A 50 14.58 4.49 7.79
CA GLY A 50 15.66 4.58 6.80
C GLY A 50 15.25 4.14 5.38
N LYS A 51 13.96 3.97 5.10
CA LYS A 51 13.45 3.64 3.77
C LYS A 51 13.24 4.91 2.96
N MET A 52 13.51 4.82 1.67
CA MET A 52 13.48 5.94 0.74
C MET A 52 12.73 5.54 -0.52
N ILE A 53 11.99 6.49 -1.12
CA ILE A 53 11.46 6.35 -2.47
C ILE A 53 12.15 7.37 -3.36
N TYR A 54 13.00 6.89 -4.28
CA TYR A 54 13.68 7.76 -5.24
C TYR A 54 12.69 8.36 -6.25
N PRO A 55 13.07 9.45 -6.94
CA PRO A 55 12.23 10.08 -7.96
C PRO A 55 11.78 9.09 -9.02
N SER A 56 10.48 9.11 -9.35
CA SER A 56 9.85 8.21 -10.33
C SER A 56 10.06 6.71 -10.05
N LYS A 57 10.25 6.33 -8.79
CA LYS A 57 10.36 4.93 -8.35
C LYS A 57 9.16 4.50 -7.52
N TYR A 58 8.99 3.20 -7.47
CA TYR A 58 7.98 2.50 -6.68
C TYR A 58 8.55 2.03 -5.35
N PHE A 59 7.65 1.77 -4.41
CA PHE A 59 7.97 1.19 -3.11
C PHE A 59 6.89 0.19 -2.73
N LEU A 60 7.27 -1.09 -2.67
CA LEU A 60 6.34 -2.19 -2.43
C LEU A 60 6.30 -2.56 -0.96
N ILE A 61 5.10 -2.61 -0.39
CA ILE A 61 4.85 -3.06 0.98
C ILE A 61 3.89 -4.23 0.93
N ALA A 62 4.21 -5.32 1.63
CA ALA A 62 3.35 -6.51 1.68
C ALA A 62 3.35 -7.19 3.06
N ASN A 63 2.52 -8.21 3.23
CA ASN A 63 2.51 -9.01 4.46
C ASN A 63 3.82 -9.81 4.60
N GLU A 64 4.46 -9.77 5.77
CA GLU A 64 5.78 -10.37 6.01
C GLU A 64 5.87 -11.89 5.81
N ILE A 65 4.79 -12.64 6.02
CA ILE A 65 4.79 -14.11 5.91
C ILE A 65 3.86 -14.56 4.79
N ASN A 66 2.71 -13.90 4.66
CA ASN A 66 1.66 -14.35 3.77
C ASN A 66 1.83 -13.87 2.34
N TYR A 67 2.74 -12.94 2.02
CA TYR A 67 2.90 -12.48 0.64
C TYR A 67 3.51 -13.57 -0.26
N THR A 68 2.82 -13.90 -1.35
CA THR A 68 3.25 -14.92 -2.32
C THR A 68 3.57 -14.34 -3.70
N GLY A 69 3.80 -13.02 -3.80
CA GLY A 69 4.21 -12.39 -5.06
C GLY A 69 5.68 -12.59 -5.39
N ILE A 70 5.99 -12.47 -6.68
CA ILE A 70 7.35 -12.69 -7.20
C ILE A 70 8.27 -11.49 -6.99
N VAL A 71 7.70 -10.29 -6.80
CA VAL A 71 8.45 -9.05 -6.58
C VAL A 71 8.73 -8.91 -5.09
N THR A 72 10.01 -8.84 -4.71
CA THR A 72 10.38 -8.73 -3.30
C THR A 72 9.92 -7.38 -2.73
N PRO A 73 9.16 -7.35 -1.62
CA PRO A 73 8.74 -6.11 -0.97
C PRO A 73 9.93 -5.33 -0.39
N ASP A 74 9.88 -3.99 -0.49
CA ASP A 74 10.87 -3.09 0.10
C ASP A 74 10.67 -2.92 1.62
N ALA A 75 9.43 -3.08 2.06
CA ALA A 75 9.03 -3.14 3.46
C ALA A 75 7.87 -4.13 3.64
N THR A 76 7.53 -4.42 4.88
CA THR A 76 6.45 -5.35 5.21
C THR A 76 5.54 -4.80 6.29
N TRP A 77 4.33 -5.36 6.44
CA TRP A 77 3.54 -5.27 7.66
C TRP A 77 3.51 -6.60 8.41
N ALA A 78 3.09 -6.55 9.68
CA ALA A 78 3.00 -7.72 10.55
C ALA A 78 2.06 -8.79 9.99
N SER A 79 2.44 -10.05 10.14
CA SER A 79 1.73 -11.20 9.56
C SER A 79 0.29 -11.31 10.02
N SER A 80 -0.01 -10.87 11.25
CA SER A 80 -1.35 -10.82 11.83
C SER A 80 -2.26 -9.75 11.22
N TYR A 81 -1.74 -8.83 10.42
CA TYR A 81 -2.54 -7.79 9.79
C TYR A 81 -2.88 -8.14 8.34
N ASN A 82 -4.15 -7.93 8.02
CA ASN A 82 -4.73 -8.14 6.71
C ASN A 82 -5.42 -6.86 6.21
N ILE A 83 -5.59 -6.77 4.90
CA ILE A 83 -6.44 -5.77 4.27
C ILE A 83 -7.67 -6.50 3.70
N ALA A 84 -8.83 -5.85 3.66
CA ALA A 84 -10.05 -6.47 3.18
C ALA A 84 -10.40 -5.98 1.77
N TYR A 85 -10.98 -6.87 0.96
CA TYR A 85 -11.47 -6.53 -0.38
C TYR A 85 -12.63 -5.54 -0.34
N ASP A 86 -13.46 -5.61 0.70
CA ASP A 86 -14.68 -4.84 0.82
C ASP A 86 -14.60 -3.78 1.92
N ASN A 87 -15.18 -2.62 1.65
CA ASN A 87 -15.41 -1.52 2.59
C ASN A 87 -14.18 -1.24 3.47
N ASN A 88 -13.06 -0.97 2.83
CA ASN A 88 -11.79 -0.79 3.53
C ASN A 88 -11.04 0.41 2.95
N GLY A 89 -9.98 0.82 3.63
CA GLY A 89 -9.23 2.01 3.23
C GLY A 89 -7.81 1.99 3.76
N ILE A 90 -6.93 2.74 3.09
CA ILE A 90 -5.55 3.00 3.51
C ILE A 90 -5.39 4.49 3.78
N ILE A 91 -4.68 4.82 4.85
CA ILE A 91 -4.31 6.20 5.21
C ILE A 91 -2.82 6.22 5.50
N ILE A 92 -2.11 7.13 4.85
CA ILE A 92 -0.65 7.29 4.95
C ILE A 92 -0.36 8.55 5.76
N TYR A 93 0.48 8.39 6.77
CA TYR A 93 0.91 9.48 7.64
C TYR A 93 2.42 9.67 7.51
N ASN A 94 2.87 10.93 7.52
CA ASN A 94 4.28 11.25 7.67
C ASN A 94 4.70 11.21 9.16
N ASN A 95 5.97 11.55 9.41
CA ASN A 95 6.55 11.61 10.76
C ASN A 95 6.04 12.76 11.65
N ASN A 96 5.25 13.69 11.12
CA ASN A 96 4.62 14.79 11.84
C ASN A 96 3.13 14.52 12.13
N ASP A 97 2.67 13.27 11.94
CA ASP A 97 1.26 12.86 12.05
C ASP A 97 0.32 13.52 11.03
N GLU A 98 0.86 14.08 9.95
CA GLU A 98 0.07 14.66 8.86
C GLU A 98 -0.36 13.56 7.87
N ILE A 99 -1.61 13.62 7.43
CA ILE A 99 -2.11 12.73 6.37
C ILE A 99 -1.52 13.19 5.04
N ILE A 100 -0.74 12.30 4.42
CA ILE A 100 -0.16 12.52 3.09
C ILE A 100 -1.13 12.09 1.99
N ASP A 101 -1.76 10.94 2.17
CA ASP A 101 -2.72 10.39 1.21
C ASP A 101 -3.69 9.43 1.89
N GLN A 102 -4.86 9.27 1.29
CA GLN A 102 -5.84 8.27 1.72
C GLN A 102 -6.68 7.76 0.54
N ILE A 103 -7.09 6.51 0.65
CA ILE A 103 -8.03 5.91 -0.30
C ILE A 103 -8.99 4.98 0.45
N ILE A 104 -10.25 4.99 0.03
CA ILE A 104 -11.30 4.08 0.52
C ILE A 104 -11.93 3.43 -0.71
N TRP A 105 -12.25 2.14 -0.58
CA TRP A 105 -12.93 1.38 -1.63
C TRP A 105 -14.14 0.65 -1.06
N VAL A 106 -15.15 0.47 -1.91
CA VAL A 106 -16.32 -0.36 -1.60
C VAL A 106 -15.98 -1.82 -1.85
N ASN A 107 -15.35 -2.13 -2.99
CA ASN A 107 -14.90 -3.46 -3.36
C ASN A 107 -13.70 -3.36 -4.31
N ILE A 108 -12.66 -4.15 -4.03
CA ILE A 108 -11.62 -4.51 -4.99
C ILE A 108 -11.82 -5.99 -5.31
N PRO A 109 -12.24 -6.36 -6.53
CA PRO A 109 -12.44 -7.76 -6.85
C PRO A 109 -11.14 -8.55 -6.70
N LYS A 110 -11.28 -9.83 -6.37
CA LYS A 110 -10.14 -10.75 -6.31
C LYS A 110 -9.42 -10.77 -7.66
N ASN A 111 -8.10 -10.97 -7.59
CA ASN A 111 -7.14 -10.95 -8.69
C ASN A 111 -6.97 -9.60 -9.37
N GLN A 112 -7.51 -8.51 -8.83
CA GLN A 112 -7.41 -7.17 -9.43
C GLN A 112 -6.75 -6.19 -8.47
N SER A 113 -6.11 -5.16 -8.98
CA SER A 113 -5.57 -4.04 -8.20
C SER A 113 -6.45 -2.80 -8.28
N PHE A 114 -6.22 -1.85 -7.38
CA PHE A 114 -6.88 -0.56 -7.38
C PHE A 114 -5.80 0.51 -7.37
N GLU A 115 -5.76 1.30 -8.44
CA GLU A 115 -4.60 2.13 -8.78
C GLU A 115 -5.03 3.54 -9.13
N ARG A 116 -4.24 4.51 -8.68
CA ARG A 116 -4.41 5.92 -9.00
C ARG A 116 -4.23 6.11 -10.50
N GLN A 117 -5.21 6.72 -11.15
CA GLN A 117 -5.21 6.95 -12.60
C GLN A 117 -4.55 8.27 -12.99
N SER A 118 -4.57 9.25 -12.09
CA SER A 118 -3.98 10.56 -12.33
C SER A 118 -3.44 11.17 -11.04
N TRP A 119 -2.42 12.00 -11.16
CA TRP A 119 -1.92 12.85 -10.07
C TRP A 119 -2.66 14.19 -9.99
N SER A 120 -3.45 14.52 -11.01
CA SER A 120 -4.29 15.72 -11.04
C SER A 120 -5.71 15.49 -10.54
N SER A 121 -6.09 14.24 -10.27
CA SER A 121 -7.38 13.87 -9.70
C SER A 121 -7.21 12.70 -8.74
N ASP A 122 -7.95 12.69 -7.62
CA ASP A 122 -7.96 11.56 -6.67
C ASP A 122 -8.76 10.36 -7.20
N GLN A 123 -8.68 10.11 -8.51
CA GLN A 123 -9.37 9.02 -9.17
C GLN A 123 -8.52 7.77 -9.14
N PHE A 124 -9.12 6.71 -8.59
CA PHE A 124 -8.59 5.36 -8.63
C PHE A 124 -9.49 4.49 -9.50
N ALA A 125 -8.89 3.54 -10.19
CA ALA A 125 -9.61 2.57 -10.99
C ALA A 125 -9.10 1.16 -10.74
N ILE A 126 -9.99 0.21 -11.00
CA ILE A 126 -9.67 -1.21 -10.96
C ILE A 126 -8.78 -1.55 -12.14
N GLN A 127 -7.69 -2.25 -11.86
CA GLN A 127 -6.78 -2.81 -12.84
C GLN A 127 -6.94 -4.34 -12.86
N PRO A 128 -7.30 -4.93 -14.01
CA PRO A 128 -7.56 -6.37 -14.09
C PRO A 128 -6.35 -7.25 -13.78
N ASN A 129 -5.14 -6.74 -14.01
CA ASN A 129 -3.89 -7.49 -13.88
C ASN A 129 -2.95 -6.75 -12.92
N PRO A 130 -2.78 -7.25 -11.69
CA PRO A 130 -1.90 -6.65 -10.70
C PRO A 130 -0.44 -6.75 -11.12
N ASN A 131 0.28 -5.64 -11.08
CA ASN A 131 1.64 -5.49 -11.57
C ASN A 131 2.55 -4.82 -10.51
N PRO A 132 2.72 -5.42 -9.31
CA PRO A 132 3.50 -4.80 -8.24
C PRO A 132 4.93 -4.51 -8.69
N GLN A 133 5.42 -3.34 -8.34
CA GLN A 133 6.76 -2.82 -8.60
C GLN A 133 7.39 -2.39 -7.28
N ASN A 134 8.68 -2.67 -7.13
CA ASN A 134 9.48 -2.26 -5.98
C ASN A 134 10.53 -1.21 -6.39
N SER A 135 11.40 -0.83 -5.47
CA SER A 135 12.41 0.21 -5.72
C SER A 135 13.44 -0.12 -6.80
N ASN A 136 13.51 -1.37 -7.27
CA ASN A 136 14.45 -1.83 -8.31
C ASN A 136 13.85 -1.80 -9.72
N SER A 137 12.57 -1.43 -9.87
CA SER A 137 11.88 -1.33 -11.16
C SER A 137 12.33 -0.10 -11.95
#